data_AF-A0AAD7XXX1-F1
#
_entry.id   AF-A0AAD7XXX1-F1
#
_cell.length_a   1.000
_cell.length_b   1.000
_cell.length_c   1.000
_cell.angle_alpha   90.00
_cell.angle_beta   90.00
_cell.angle_gamma   90.00
#
_symmetry.space_group_name_H-M   'P 1'
#
loop_
_entity.id
_entity.type
_entity.pdbx_description
1 polymer ?
#
loop_
_entity_poly.entity_id
_entity_poly.type
_entity_poly.pdbx_seq_one_letter_code
_entity_poly.pdbx_strand_id
1 'polypeptide(L)'
;MYNRWLDHGRVPAVCLLFGDIAMNPEKHNAYYSIAGVVTLYRREIRPLASYTIQSRVLAWDEKWLFHQHRFLLNDGTVSCLALTKSVFKEKSRKTIPPAKLLALAGHDLTDPEVEARRKRNYEEAVVPFLKMDAFINNEPYQWEDKVEDPLRVSKL
;
A
#
# COMPACT_ATOMS: atom_id res chain seq x y z
N MET A 1 3.55 15.59 -3.97
CA MET A 1 3.58 15.74 -2.50
C MET A 1 3.11 14.47 -1.78
N TYR A 2 1.87 14.02 -1.97
CA TYR A 2 1.30 12.91 -1.19
C TYR A 2 2.09 11.59 -1.26
N ASN A 3 2.48 11.11 -2.45
CA ASN A 3 3.20 9.83 -2.56
C ASN A 3 4.53 9.80 -1.79
N ARG A 4 5.26 10.91 -1.73
CA ARG A 4 6.48 11.03 -0.90
C ARG A 4 6.15 10.85 0.59
N TRP A 5 5.05 11.45 1.05
CA TRP A 5 4.59 11.31 2.43
C TRP A 5 4.05 9.92 2.75
N LEU A 6 3.58 9.17 1.75
CA LEU A 6 3.24 7.76 1.93
C LEU A 6 4.47 6.93 2.32
N ASP A 7 5.66 7.25 1.80
CA ASP A 7 6.90 6.57 2.22
C ASP A 7 7.25 6.87 3.68
N HIS A 8 7.09 8.13 4.10
CA HIS A 8 7.23 8.51 5.50
C HIS A 8 6.20 7.85 6.43
N GLY A 9 5.03 7.45 5.92
CA GLY A 9 4.04 6.70 6.69
C GLY A 9 4.27 5.19 6.70
N ARG A 10 4.61 4.60 5.55
CA ARG A 10 4.70 3.15 5.39
C ARG A 10 6.02 2.58 5.85
N VAL A 11 7.15 3.29 5.68
CA VAL A 11 8.45 2.81 6.14
C VAL A 11 8.45 2.63 7.67
N PRO A 12 8.05 3.63 8.48
CA PRO A 12 7.93 3.42 9.93
C PRO A 12 6.91 2.34 10.28
N ALA A 13 5.77 2.28 9.60
CA ALA A 13 4.78 1.23 9.86
C ALA A 13 5.36 -0.17 9.61
N VAL A 14 6.11 -0.37 8.54
CA VAL A 14 6.80 -1.62 8.23
C VAL A 14 7.90 -1.91 9.25
N CYS A 15 8.74 -0.93 9.59
CA CYS A 15 9.79 -1.12 10.59
C CYS A 15 9.23 -1.46 11.98
N LEU A 16 8.14 -0.81 12.41
CA LEU A 16 7.50 -1.08 13.70
C LEU A 16 6.78 -2.42 13.74
N LEU A 17 6.14 -2.84 12.63
CA LEU A 17 5.39 -4.09 12.58
C LEU A 17 6.28 -5.31 12.33
N PHE A 18 7.37 -5.18 11.56
CA PHE A 18 8.23 -6.32 11.22
C PHE A 18 9.56 -6.31 11.97
N GLY A 19 9.86 -5.25 12.72
CA GLY A 19 11.03 -5.16 13.60
C GLY A 19 12.34 -5.46 12.88
N ASP A 20 13.11 -6.39 13.44
CA ASP A 20 14.42 -6.80 12.93
C ASP A 20 14.37 -7.31 11.48
N ILE A 21 13.25 -7.89 11.03
CA ILE A 21 13.07 -8.38 9.65
C ILE A 21 13.16 -7.22 8.66
N ALA A 22 12.48 -6.11 8.96
CA ALA A 22 12.47 -4.94 8.09
C ALA A 22 13.75 -4.10 8.22
N MET A 23 14.35 -4.05 9.42
CA MET A 23 15.55 -3.26 9.67
C MET A 23 16.83 -3.93 9.18
N ASN A 24 16.88 -5.27 9.17
CA ASN A 24 18.04 -6.06 8.76
C ASN A 24 17.66 -7.08 7.66
N PRO A 25 17.26 -6.62 6.45
CA PRO A 25 16.74 -7.49 5.40
C PRO A 25 17.75 -8.54 4.93
N GLU A 26 19.06 -8.25 5.02
CA GLU A 26 20.15 -9.18 4.69
C GLU A 26 20.18 -10.40 5.62
N LYS A 27 19.90 -10.19 6.92
CA LYS A 27 19.91 -11.24 7.95
C LYS A 27 18.73 -12.20 7.78
N HIS A 28 17.57 -11.66 7.40
CA HIS A 28 16.33 -12.42 7.24
C HIS A 28 16.06 -12.86 5.79
N ASN A 29 16.91 -12.44 4.85
CA ASN A 29 16.70 -12.60 3.42
C ASN A 29 15.29 -12.17 2.99
N ALA A 30 14.83 -11.01 3.48
CA ALA A 30 13.47 -10.52 3.30
C ALA A 30 13.46 -9.04 2.92
N TYR A 31 13.24 -8.75 1.65
CA TYR A 31 13.28 -7.39 1.09
C TYR A 31 11.87 -6.91 0.77
N TYR A 32 11.51 -5.75 1.32
CA TYR A 32 10.23 -5.09 1.09
C TYR A 32 10.21 -4.42 -0.28
N SER A 33 9.12 -4.56 -1.02
CA SER A 33 8.92 -3.94 -2.34
C SER A 33 7.49 -3.45 -2.50
N ILE A 34 7.32 -2.31 -3.15
CA ILE A 34 6.01 -1.75 -3.50
C ILE A 34 5.65 -2.21 -4.92
N ALA A 35 4.42 -2.66 -5.11
CA ALA A 35 3.91 -3.07 -6.41
C ALA A 35 2.87 -2.12 -7.00
N GLY A 36 2.19 -1.34 -6.17
CA GLY A 36 1.20 -0.37 -6.64
C GLY A 36 0.70 0.52 -5.52
N VAL A 37 0.22 1.70 -5.90
CA VAL A 37 -0.45 2.63 -5.01
C VAL A 37 -1.63 3.27 -5.72
N VAL A 38 -2.76 3.36 -5.05
CA VAL A 38 -3.90 4.18 -5.48
C VAL A 38 -4.09 5.26 -4.43
N THR A 39 -4.20 6.50 -4.87
CA THR A 39 -4.37 7.68 -4.01
C THR A 39 -5.60 8.44 -4.47
N LEU A 40 -6.57 8.61 -3.56
CA LEU A 40 -7.82 9.33 -3.79
C LEU A 40 -7.77 10.65 -3.03
N TYR A 41 -7.93 11.75 -3.76
CA TYR A 41 -7.95 13.11 -3.20
C TYR A 41 -9.41 13.55 -3.04
N ARG A 42 -9.80 13.92 -1.83
CA ARG A 42 -11.17 14.33 -1.48
C ARG A 42 -11.27 15.80 -1.11
N ARG A 43 -10.30 16.32 -0.37
CA ARG A 43 -10.27 17.72 0.09
C ARG A 43 -8.86 18.26 0.01
N GLU A 44 -8.73 19.52 -0.34
CA GLU A 44 -7.44 20.20 -0.40
C GLU A 44 -6.83 20.33 1.01
N ILE A 45 -5.52 20.08 1.12
CA ILE A 45 -4.70 20.54 2.24
C ILE A 45 -4.11 21.88 1.80
N ARG A 46 -4.57 22.99 2.41
CA ARG A 46 -4.10 24.33 2.05
C ARG A 46 -2.58 24.48 2.26
N PRO A 47 -1.89 25.34 1.50
CA PRO A 47 -0.49 25.66 1.76
C PRO A 47 -0.26 26.04 3.22
N LEU A 48 0.82 25.52 3.82
CA LEU A 48 1.21 25.74 5.22
C LEU A 48 0.21 25.23 6.28
N ALA A 49 -0.87 24.54 5.88
CA ALA A 49 -1.76 23.91 6.84
C ALA A 49 -1.10 22.65 7.44
N SER A 50 -1.28 22.48 8.75
CA SER A 50 -0.96 21.23 9.43
C SER A 50 -1.95 20.13 9.05
N TYR A 51 -1.49 18.89 9.11
CA TYR A 51 -2.29 17.70 8.90
C TYR A 51 -1.66 16.51 9.62
N THR A 52 -2.44 15.47 9.85
CA THR A 52 -1.96 14.21 10.46
C THR A 52 -1.98 13.09 9.43
N ILE A 53 -0.93 12.27 9.40
CA ILE A 53 -0.91 11.05 8.60
C ILE A 53 -1.16 9.86 9.52
N GLN A 54 -2.21 9.09 9.23
CA GLN A 54 -2.45 7.79 9.87
C GLN A 54 -2.07 6.68 8.89
N SER A 55 -1.24 5.74 9.35
CA SER A 55 -0.79 4.60 8.56
C SER A 55 -1.05 3.30 9.30
N ARG A 56 -1.54 2.27 8.60
CA ARG A 56 -1.73 0.92 9.17
C ARG A 56 -1.60 -0.15 8.10
N VAL A 57 -1.25 -1.37 8.52
CA VAL A 57 -1.56 -2.56 7.72
C VAL A 57 -3.06 -2.76 7.78
N LEU A 58 -3.70 -2.72 6.61
CA LEU A 58 -5.14 -2.82 6.47
C LEU A 58 -5.57 -4.29 6.40
N ALA A 59 -4.91 -5.07 5.56
CA ALA A 59 -5.12 -6.50 5.38
C ALA A 59 -3.91 -7.12 4.68
N TRP A 60 -3.94 -8.45 4.51
CA TRP A 60 -2.98 -9.21 3.71
C TRP A 60 -3.65 -10.46 3.14
N ASP A 61 -3.08 -10.98 2.07
CA ASP A 61 -3.37 -12.31 1.50
C ASP A 61 -2.12 -13.19 1.50
N GLU A 62 -2.11 -14.24 0.69
CA GLU A 62 -0.99 -15.18 0.58
C GLU A 62 0.29 -14.55 -0.01
N LYS A 63 0.16 -13.43 -0.72
CA LYS A 63 1.24 -12.82 -1.50
C LYS A 63 1.49 -11.35 -1.12
N TRP A 64 0.43 -10.59 -0.88
CA TRP A 64 0.44 -9.14 -0.81
C TRP A 64 0.06 -8.64 0.59
N LEU A 65 0.77 -7.60 1.01
CA LEU A 65 0.47 -6.79 2.17
C LEU A 65 -0.18 -5.48 1.69
N PHE A 66 -1.25 -5.04 2.35
CA PHE A 66 -1.98 -3.83 1.98
C PHE A 66 -1.88 -2.80 3.09
N HIS A 67 -1.33 -1.63 2.79
CA HIS A 67 -1.23 -0.51 3.73
C HIS A 67 -2.26 0.56 3.41
N GLN A 68 -2.98 1.02 4.43
CA GLN A 68 -3.81 2.20 4.33
C GLN A 68 -3.08 3.41 4.90
N HIS A 69 -3.14 4.51 4.16
CA HIS A 69 -2.71 5.82 4.59
C HIS A 69 -3.86 6.81 4.50
N ARG A 70 -4.07 7.60 5.55
CA ARG A 70 -5.06 8.68 5.59
C ARG A 70 -4.37 9.98 5.95
N PHE A 71 -4.68 11.03 5.21
CA PHE A 71 -4.33 12.40 5.56
C PHE A 71 -5.56 13.04 6.19
N LEU A 72 -5.41 13.52 7.42
CA LEU A 72 -6.47 14.14 8.20
C LEU A 72 -6.15 15.63 8.35
N LEU A 73 -7.14 16.46 8.05
CA LEU A 73 -7.12 17.87 8.43
C LEU A 73 -7.30 18.01 9.94
N ASN A 74 -7.04 19.20 10.48
CA ASN A 74 -7.18 19.49 11.92
C ASN A 74 -8.62 19.27 12.45
N ASP A 75 -9.63 19.38 11.59
CA ASP A 75 -11.03 19.09 11.92
C ASP A 75 -11.39 17.59 11.87
N GLY A 76 -10.41 16.72 11.62
CA GLY A 76 -10.60 15.28 11.48
C GLY A 76 -11.05 14.82 10.09
N THR A 77 -11.32 15.74 9.17
CA THR A 77 -11.73 15.40 7.80
C THR A 77 -10.63 14.65 7.08
N VAL A 78 -10.97 13.55 6.41
CA VAL A 78 -10.05 12.86 5.50
C VAL A 78 -9.91 13.65 4.21
N SER A 79 -8.75 14.25 4.00
CA SER A 79 -8.40 14.97 2.77
C SER A 79 -7.94 14.03 1.67
N CYS A 80 -7.22 12.97 2.04
CA CYS A 80 -6.65 12.00 1.11
C CYS A 80 -6.63 10.61 1.73
N LEU A 81 -6.93 9.60 0.91
CA LEU A 81 -6.84 8.18 1.24
C LEU A 81 -5.92 7.51 0.22
N ALA A 82 -4.93 6.77 0.67
CA ALA A 82 -4.11 5.93 -0.20
C ALA A 82 -4.09 4.48 0.26
N LEU A 83 -4.10 3.56 -0.70
CA LEU A 83 -3.87 2.15 -0.48
C LEU A 83 -2.63 1.71 -1.24
N THR A 84 -1.70 1.07 -0.52
CA THR A 84 -0.46 0.54 -1.08
C THR A 84 -0.52 -0.98 -1.13
N LYS A 85 -0.20 -1.56 -2.28
CA LYS A 85 0.07 -3.00 -2.45
C LYS A 85 1.56 -3.24 -2.38
N SER A 86 2.01 -4.06 -1.45
CA SER A 86 3.43 -4.36 -1.21
C SER A 86 3.67 -5.85 -0.98
N VAL A 87 4.91 -6.26 -1.11
CA VAL A 87 5.34 -7.66 -1.02
C VAL A 87 6.72 -7.75 -0.38
N PHE A 88 6.97 -8.85 0.31
CA PHE A 88 8.32 -9.24 0.72
C PHE A 88 8.85 -10.32 -0.20
N LYS A 89 10.10 -10.17 -0.62
CA LYS A 89 10.78 -11.14 -1.47
C LYS A 89 12.14 -11.51 -0.90
N GLU A 90 12.53 -12.74 -1.10
CA GLU A 90 13.91 -13.16 -0.93
C GLU A 90 14.80 -12.54 -2.01
N LYS A 91 16.12 -12.56 -1.80
CA LYS A 91 17.11 -12.20 -2.82
C LYS A 91 16.95 -13.03 -4.11
N SER A 92 16.46 -14.27 -3.97
CA SER A 92 16.09 -15.19 -5.05
C SER A 92 14.85 -14.77 -5.86
N ARG A 93 14.19 -13.65 -5.47
CA ARG A 93 12.89 -13.16 -6.00
C ARG A 93 11.67 -13.99 -5.60
N LYS A 94 11.85 -15.06 -4.83
CA LYS A 94 10.75 -15.83 -4.24
C LYS A 94 9.92 -14.95 -3.31
N THR A 95 8.60 -15.04 -3.42
CA THR A 95 7.69 -14.27 -2.56
C THR A 95 7.57 -14.93 -1.19
N ILE A 96 7.62 -14.11 -0.13
CA ILE A 96 7.42 -14.54 1.25
C ILE A 96 6.01 -14.11 1.67
N PRO A 97 5.13 -15.04 2.10
CA PRO A 97 3.79 -14.70 2.54
C PRO A 97 3.80 -13.70 3.71
N PRO A 98 2.98 -12.64 3.68
CA PRO A 98 2.92 -11.66 4.77
C PRO A 98 2.62 -12.27 6.15
N ALA A 99 1.71 -13.25 6.22
CA ALA A 99 1.36 -13.94 7.46
C ALA A 99 2.58 -14.62 8.11
N LYS A 100 3.48 -15.20 7.31
CA LYS A 100 4.72 -15.83 7.81
C LYS A 100 5.62 -14.79 8.49
N LEU A 101 5.76 -13.62 7.88
CA LEU A 101 6.61 -12.54 8.41
C LEU A 101 6.00 -11.86 9.63
N LEU A 102 4.67 -11.68 9.65
CA LEU A 102 3.96 -11.16 10.82
C LEU A 102 4.11 -12.11 12.02
N ALA A 103 3.95 -13.41 11.82
CA ALA A 103 4.18 -14.40 12.87
C ALA A 103 5.65 -14.41 13.35
N LEU A 104 6.61 -14.33 12.42
CA LEU A 104 8.04 -14.24 12.75
C LEU A 104 8.38 -12.95 13.53
N ALA A 105 7.68 -11.86 13.26
CA ALA A 105 7.78 -10.61 13.99
C ALA A 105 7.06 -10.62 15.35
N GLY A 106 6.43 -11.74 15.73
CA GLY A 106 5.81 -11.93 17.03
C GLY A 106 4.34 -11.50 17.12
N HIS A 107 3.67 -11.25 15.99
CA HIS A 107 2.23 -10.98 15.99
C HIS A 107 1.42 -12.26 16.15
N ASP A 108 0.42 -12.22 17.04
CA ASP A 108 -0.56 -13.31 17.16
C ASP A 108 -1.59 -13.21 16.04
N LEU A 109 -1.54 -14.17 15.11
CA LEU A 109 -2.49 -14.29 14.00
C LEU A 109 -3.58 -15.33 14.27
N THR A 110 -3.55 -15.97 15.45
CA THR A 110 -4.56 -16.96 15.86
C THR A 110 -5.77 -16.31 16.52
N ASP A 111 -5.65 -15.04 16.93
CA ASP A 111 -6.75 -14.24 17.44
C ASP A 111 -7.89 -14.11 16.39
N PRO A 112 -9.10 -14.63 16.71
CA PRO A 112 -10.26 -14.53 15.81
C PRO A 112 -10.64 -13.09 15.46
N GLU A 113 -10.38 -12.11 16.34
CA GLU A 113 -10.68 -10.70 16.06
C GLU A 113 -9.75 -10.13 15.00
N VAL A 114 -8.46 -10.48 15.04
CA VAL A 114 -7.48 -10.08 14.03
C VAL A 114 -7.88 -10.64 12.67
N GLU A 115 -8.27 -11.90 12.61
CA GLU A 115 -8.72 -12.55 11.38
C GLU A 115 -10.03 -11.96 10.85
N ALA A 116 -11.02 -11.72 11.71
CA ALA A 116 -12.28 -11.08 11.32
C ALA A 116 -12.04 -9.66 10.77
N ARG A 117 -11.18 -8.88 11.43
CA ARG A 117 -10.77 -7.55 10.95
C ARG A 117 -10.07 -7.62 9.60
N ARG A 118 -9.14 -8.57 9.42
CA ARG A 118 -8.41 -8.77 8.16
C ARG A 118 -9.38 -9.09 7.02
N LYS A 119 -10.31 -10.04 7.22
CA LYS A 119 -11.31 -10.43 6.22
C LYS A 119 -12.22 -9.28 5.83
N ARG A 120 -12.84 -8.60 6.81
CA ARG A 120 -13.70 -7.45 6.55
C ARG A 120 -12.97 -6.36 5.76
N ASN A 121 -11.78 -5.99 6.20
CA ASN A 121 -10.97 -4.98 5.52
C ASN A 121 -10.57 -5.41 4.10
N TYR A 122 -10.29 -6.70 3.88
CA TYR A 122 -9.95 -7.25 2.57
C TYR A 122 -11.13 -7.12 1.61
N GLU A 123 -12.32 -7.56 2.04
CA GLU A 123 -13.55 -7.52 1.24
C GLU A 123 -13.98 -6.08 0.94
N GLU A 124 -14.04 -5.21 1.95
CA GLU A 124 -14.59 -3.86 1.80
C GLU A 124 -13.64 -2.88 1.09
N ALA A 125 -12.33 -3.05 1.22
CA ALA A 125 -11.36 -2.06 0.73
C ALA A 125 -10.33 -2.62 -0.25
N VAL A 126 -9.81 -3.83 -0.01
CA VAL A 126 -8.78 -4.41 -0.90
C VAL A 126 -9.37 -4.92 -2.21
N VAL A 127 -10.52 -5.60 -2.18
CA VAL A 127 -11.16 -6.11 -3.41
C VAL A 127 -11.49 -4.99 -4.41
N PRO A 128 -12.12 -3.86 -4.01
CA PRO A 128 -12.31 -2.72 -4.92
C PRO A 128 -10.99 -2.17 -5.49
N PHE A 129 -9.95 -2.07 -4.66
CA PHE A 129 -8.63 -1.65 -5.10
C PHE A 129 -8.02 -2.60 -6.13
N LEU A 130 -8.13 -3.92 -5.93
CA LEU A 130 -7.59 -4.91 -6.86
C LEU A 130 -8.30 -4.87 -8.22
N LYS A 131 -9.59 -4.51 -8.26
CA LYS A 131 -10.29 -4.25 -9.53
C LYS A 131 -9.68 -3.08 -10.30
N MET A 132 -9.26 -2.02 -9.61
CA MET A 132 -8.55 -0.90 -10.23
C MET A 132 -7.13 -1.28 -10.68
N ASP A 133 -6.40 -2.02 -9.83
CA ASP A 133 -5.05 -2.52 -10.13
C ASP A 133 -5.03 -3.42 -11.38
N ALA A 134 -6.08 -4.22 -11.58
CA ALA A 134 -6.24 -5.07 -12.76
C ALA A 134 -6.34 -4.28 -14.08
N PHE A 135 -6.73 -2.99 -14.04
CA PHE A 135 -6.83 -2.16 -15.23
C PHE A 135 -5.47 -1.94 -15.90
N ILE A 136 -4.36 -2.01 -15.15
CA ILE A 136 -3.00 -1.86 -15.68
C ILE A 136 -2.70 -2.87 -16.80
N ASN A 137 -3.22 -4.10 -16.67
CA ASN A 137 -2.98 -5.15 -17.67
C ASN A 137 -4.18 -5.35 -18.62
N ASN A 138 -5.32 -4.75 -18.31
CA ASN A 138 -6.59 -4.94 -19.03
C ASN A 138 -7.11 -3.60 -19.57
N GLU A 139 -6.21 -2.72 -19.98
CA GLU A 139 -6.61 -1.46 -20.60
C GLU A 139 -7.32 -1.76 -21.93
N PRO A 140 -8.59 -1.34 -22.11
CA PRO A 140 -9.36 -1.70 -23.30
C PRO A 140 -8.94 -0.93 -24.55
N TYR A 141 -8.11 0.11 -24.40
CA TYR A 141 -7.69 0.97 -25.50
C TYR A 141 -6.22 0.71 -25.86
N GLN A 142 -5.94 0.63 -27.15
CA GLN A 142 -4.58 0.62 -27.68
C GLN A 142 -4.13 2.08 -27.86
N TRP A 143 -3.04 2.47 -27.21
CA TRP A 143 -2.41 3.77 -27.44
C TRP A 143 -1.69 3.76 -28.79
N GLU A 144 -1.76 4.85 -29.57
CA GLU A 144 -1.05 4.93 -30.84
C GLU A 144 0.48 4.83 -30.64
N ASP A 145 1.16 4.01 -31.45
CA ASP A 145 2.61 3.76 -31.30
C ASP A 145 3.50 4.97 -31.66
N LYS A 146 2.97 6.05 -32.24
CA LYS A 146 3.81 7.09 -32.87
C LYS A 146 4.58 7.95 -31.86
N VAL A 147 5.89 7.83 -31.95
CA VAL A 147 6.93 8.32 -31.04
C VAL A 147 7.38 9.70 -31.50
N GLU A 148 7.07 10.75 -30.71
CA GLU A 148 7.79 12.04 -30.71
C GLU A 148 7.25 12.98 -29.60
N ASP A 149 5.98 12.86 -29.20
CA ASP A 149 5.38 13.69 -28.14
C ASP A 149 5.37 13.00 -26.76
N PRO A 150 5.98 13.59 -25.71
CA PRO A 150 5.94 13.06 -24.34
C PRO A 150 4.55 13.14 -23.68
N LEU A 151 3.60 13.90 -24.23
CA LEU A 151 2.24 14.09 -23.71
C LEU A 151 1.19 13.67 -24.73
N ARG A 152 0.77 12.39 -24.67
CA ARG A 152 -0.30 11.86 -25.51
C ARG A 152 -1.67 12.12 -24.86
N VAL A 153 -2.45 13.01 -25.46
CA VAL A 153 -3.84 13.26 -25.07
C VAL A 153 -4.75 12.60 -26.11
N SER A 154 -5.57 11.63 -25.67
CA SER A 154 -6.58 11.02 -26.54
C SER A 154 -7.61 12.09 -26.96
N LYS A 155 -7.96 12.12 -28.25
CA LYS A 155 -9.07 12.95 -28.74
C LYS A 155 -10.37 12.22 -28.40
N LEU A 156 -11.31 12.95 -27.78
CA LEU A 156 -12.63 12.43 -27.37
C LEU A 156 -13.41 11.81 -28.55
#